data_AF-A0A0Q7JJW8-F1
#
_entry.id   AF-A0A0Q7JJW8-F1
#
_cell.length_a   1.000
_cell.length_b   1.000
_cell.length_c   1.000
_cell.angle_alpha   90.00
_cell.angle_beta   90.00
_cell.angle_gamma   90.00
#
_symmetry.space_group_name_H-M   'P 1'
#
loop_
_entity.id
_entity.type
_entity.pdbx_description
1 polymer ?
#
loop_
_entity_poly.entity_id
_entity_poly.type
_entity_poly.pdbx_seq_one_letter_code
_entity_poly.pdbx_strand_id
1 'polypeptide(L)'
;MFFRELRSELGGQPFPYVWVPELHKDGVHFHVHFAVGKFIPRHRIVSAWGRGYVGIKLLGDLPVGSGALGEARKAAGYLSKYVAKSFADDAAGVKRPKGLHRFDVGEGFAPTVTRLTATTADGVLARACEVMGAAPALRWNSADAEEWRGAPAIWAQWV
;
A
#
# COMPACT_ATOMS: atom_id res chain seq x y z
N MET A 1 2.86 15.25 -14.05
CA MET A 1 2.41 14.40 -12.92
C MET A 1 3.39 13.24 -12.82
N PHE A 2 4.07 13.10 -11.68
CA PHE A 2 5.26 12.26 -11.47
C PHE A 2 5.28 10.92 -12.21
N PHE A 3 4.32 10.01 -11.96
CA PHE A 3 4.33 8.68 -12.60
C PHE A 3 4.07 8.69 -14.11
N ARG A 4 3.40 9.73 -14.64
CA ARG A 4 3.24 9.89 -16.10
C ARG A 4 4.57 10.26 -16.75
N GLU A 5 5.32 11.18 -16.14
CA GLU A 5 6.65 11.58 -16.60
C GLU A 5 7.65 10.43 -16.46
N LEU A 6 7.65 9.77 -15.31
CA LEU A 6 8.50 8.61 -15.07
C LEU A 6 8.21 7.46 -16.05
N ARG A 7 6.94 7.21 -16.37
CA ARG A 7 6.57 6.23 -17.41
C ARG A 7 7.11 6.63 -18.78
N SER A 8 7.01 7.90 -19.16
CA SER A 8 7.58 8.42 -20.42
C SER A 8 9.09 8.20 -20.49
N GLU A 9 9.81 8.55 -19.42
CA GLU A 9 11.27 8.35 -19.33
C GLU A 9 11.71 6.88 -19.38
N LEU A 10 10.80 5.95 -19.05
CA LEU A 10 11.04 4.51 -19.04
C LEU A 10 10.51 3.79 -20.29
N GLY A 11 10.20 4.53 -21.37
CA GLY A 11 9.78 3.96 -22.65
C GLY A 11 8.27 3.75 -22.80
N GLY A 12 7.45 4.39 -21.96
CA GLY A 12 6.00 4.52 -22.15
C GLY A 12 5.14 3.34 -21.66
N GLN A 13 5.74 2.17 -21.43
CA GLN A 13 4.98 0.98 -20.98
C GLN A 13 4.53 1.08 -19.51
N PRO A 14 3.31 0.64 -19.17
CA PRO A 14 2.87 0.51 -17.78
C PRO A 14 3.81 -0.41 -16.98
N PHE A 15 3.97 -0.11 -15.69
CA PHE A 15 4.76 -0.93 -14.77
C PHE A 15 4.13 -0.90 -13.37
N PRO A 16 4.36 -1.95 -12.54
CA PRO A 16 3.79 -2.01 -11.20
C PRO A 16 4.42 -0.95 -10.31
N TYR A 17 3.56 -0.12 -9.73
CA TYR A 17 3.91 0.78 -8.64
C TYR A 17 2.74 0.89 -7.66
N VAL A 18 3.06 1.32 -6.44
CA VAL A 18 2.11 1.85 -5.47
C VAL A 18 2.67 3.18 -4.96
N TRP A 19 1.83 4.20 -4.84
CA TRP A 19 2.23 5.50 -4.31
C TRP A 19 1.18 6.10 -3.37
N VAL A 20 1.67 6.79 -2.36
CA VAL A 20 0.88 7.34 -1.26
C VAL A 20 1.24 8.82 -1.11
N PRO A 21 0.31 9.74 -1.42
CA PRO A 21 0.51 11.16 -1.19
C PRO A 21 0.26 11.54 0.28
N GLU A 22 1.23 12.23 0.89
CA GLU A 22 1.16 12.77 2.24
C GLU A 22 1.35 14.29 2.17
N LEU A 23 0.42 15.08 2.72
CA LEU A 23 0.64 16.52 2.90
C LEU A 23 1.61 16.71 4.07
N HIS A 24 2.67 17.49 3.86
CA HIS A 24 3.63 17.80 4.90
C HIS A 24 2.95 18.63 6.02
N LYS A 25 3.52 18.57 7.23
CA LYS A 25 2.99 19.26 8.41
C LYS A 25 2.90 20.78 8.27
N ASP A 26 3.60 21.37 7.30
CA ASP A 26 3.49 22.80 6.98
C ASP A 26 2.23 23.16 6.19
N GLY A 27 1.47 22.16 5.72
CA GLY A 27 0.24 22.36 4.95
C GLY A 27 0.46 22.82 3.50
N VAL A 28 1.71 22.95 3.04
CA VAL A 28 2.05 23.52 1.74
C VAL A 28 2.74 22.50 0.83
N HIS A 29 3.63 21.67 1.38
CA HIS A 29 4.43 20.74 0.60
C HIS A 29 3.83 19.33 0.59
N PHE A 30 4.06 18.58 -0.49
CA PHE A 30 3.68 17.16 -0.58
C PHE A 30 4.89 16.26 -0.46
N HIS A 31 4.75 15.22 0.36
CA HIS A 31 5.60 14.04 0.35
C HIS A 31 4.93 12.95 -0.49
N VAL A 32 5.75 12.24 -1.27
CA VAL A 32 5.29 11.09 -2.05
C VAL A 32 6.12 9.89 -1.61
N HIS A 33 5.46 8.90 -1.04
CA HIS A 33 6.07 7.61 -0.71
C HIS A 33 5.62 6.61 -1.76
N PHE A 34 6.56 5.89 -2.37
CA PHE A 34 6.21 4.93 -3.40
C PHE A 34 7.15 3.73 -3.41
N ALA A 35 6.67 2.64 -3.99
CA ALA A 35 7.46 1.47 -4.34
C ALA A 35 7.19 1.10 -5.81
N VAL A 36 8.20 0.54 -6.47
CA VAL A 36 8.15 0.11 -7.87
C VAL A 36 8.60 -1.34 -7.97
N GLY A 37 7.98 -2.12 -8.84
CA GLY A 37 8.33 -3.54 -9.04
C GLY A 37 9.51 -3.76 -9.98
N LYS A 38 10.33 -2.74 -10.24
CA LYS A 38 11.54 -2.83 -11.06
C LYS A 38 12.58 -1.81 -10.63
N PHE A 39 13.84 -2.06 -10.96
CA PHE A 39 14.89 -1.08 -10.76
C PHE A 39 14.66 0.16 -11.63
N ILE A 40 14.79 1.34 -11.01
CA ILE A 40 14.75 2.63 -11.70
C ILE A 40 15.97 3.43 -11.23
N PRO A 41 16.84 3.88 -12.15
CA PRO A 41 17.97 4.73 -11.78
C PRO A 41 17.52 6.01 -11.08
N ARG A 42 18.19 6.39 -9.99
CA ARG A 42 17.84 7.58 -9.20
C ARG A 42 17.71 8.84 -10.05
N HIS A 43 18.57 9.04 -11.05
CA HIS A 43 18.53 10.24 -11.89
C HIS A 43 17.20 10.38 -12.66
N ARG A 44 16.56 9.27 -13.06
CA ARG A 44 15.24 9.27 -13.70
C ARG A 44 14.13 9.66 -12.72
N ILE A 45 14.23 9.19 -11.48
CA ILE A 45 13.28 9.57 -10.43
C ILE A 45 13.38 11.06 -10.14
N VAL A 46 14.60 11.59 -10.03
CA VAL A 46 14.85 13.03 -9.79
C VAL A 46 14.34 13.87 -10.96
N SER A 47 14.62 13.45 -12.19
CA SER A 47 14.15 14.12 -13.41
C SER A 47 12.62 14.18 -13.46
N ALA A 48 11.94 13.03 -13.32
CA ALA A 48 10.47 12.96 -13.36
C ALA A 48 9.77 13.64 -12.16
N TRP A 49 10.45 13.79 -11.03
CA TRP A 49 9.89 14.51 -9.87
C TRP A 49 10.03 16.03 -10.05
N GLY A 50 11.16 16.48 -10.59
CA GLY A 50 11.39 17.87 -10.99
C GLY A 50 11.37 18.90 -9.85
N ARG A 51 11.23 18.49 -8.59
CA ARG A 51 11.04 19.37 -7.42
C ARG A 51 11.70 18.78 -6.17
N GLY A 52 12.14 19.60 -5.23
CA GLY A 52 12.48 19.16 -3.86
C GLY A 52 13.52 18.03 -3.76
N TYR A 53 13.33 17.15 -2.76
CA TYR A 53 14.29 16.10 -2.37
C TYR A 53 13.77 14.70 -2.68
N VAL A 54 14.65 13.83 -3.18
CA VAL A 54 14.38 12.40 -3.40
C VAL A 54 15.28 11.56 -2.51
N GLY A 55 14.67 10.90 -1.53
CA GLY A 55 15.29 9.90 -0.67
C GLY A 55 14.90 8.48 -1.09
N ILE A 56 15.87 7.58 -1.17
CA ILE A 56 15.65 6.16 -1.47
C ILE A 56 16.03 5.37 -0.23
N LYS A 57 15.09 4.57 0.28
CA LYS A 57 15.32 3.68 1.40
C LYS A 57 15.38 2.24 0.91
N LEU A 58 16.46 1.53 1.25
CA LEU A 58 16.51 0.09 1.07
C LEU A 58 15.66 -0.57 2.18
N LEU A 59 14.66 -1.34 1.77
CA LEU A 59 13.87 -2.15 2.68
C LEU A 59 14.54 -3.53 2.80
N GLY A 60 15.32 -3.73 3.86
CA GLY A 60 16.01 -4.98 4.15
C GLY A 60 15.27 -5.85 5.18
N ASP A 61 16.02 -6.74 5.83
CA ASP A 61 15.53 -7.64 6.87
C ASP A 61 14.42 -8.56 6.35
N LEU A 62 14.80 -9.31 5.31
CA LEU A 62 14.02 -10.37 4.67
C LEU A 62 14.82 -11.68 4.78
N PRO A 63 14.19 -12.82 5.09
CA PRO A 63 14.86 -14.12 5.09
C PRO A 63 15.58 -14.38 3.76
N VAL A 64 16.74 -15.04 3.82
CA VAL A 64 17.45 -15.49 2.60
C VAL A 64 16.51 -16.33 1.76
N GLY A 65 16.46 -16.04 0.46
CA GLY A 65 15.52 -16.69 -0.47
C GLY A 65 14.14 -16.05 -0.53
N SER A 66 13.93 -14.91 0.14
CA SER A 66 12.73 -14.09 -0.07
C SER A 66 12.68 -13.64 -1.53
N GLY A 67 11.75 -14.20 -2.30
CA GLY A 67 11.51 -13.78 -3.68
C GLY A 67 10.74 -12.47 -3.77
N ALA A 68 10.39 -12.07 -5.00
CA ALA A 68 9.68 -10.83 -5.30
C ALA A 68 8.38 -10.64 -4.48
N LEU A 69 7.67 -11.72 -4.12
CA LEU A 69 6.46 -11.63 -3.30
C LEU A 69 6.77 -11.17 -1.86
N GLY A 70 7.84 -11.68 -1.24
CA GLY A 70 8.24 -11.27 0.10
C GLY A 70 8.71 -9.82 0.14
N GLU A 71 9.48 -9.41 -0.87
CA GLU A 71 9.88 -8.00 -1.06
C GLU A 71 8.67 -7.08 -1.24
N ALA A 72 7.69 -7.47 -2.07
CA ALA A 72 6.46 -6.72 -2.28
C ALA A 72 5.64 -6.60 -0.99
N ARG A 73 5.53 -7.66 -0.19
CA ARG A 73 4.84 -7.62 1.12
C ARG A 73 5.54 -6.70 2.10
N LYS A 74 6.87 -6.72 2.17
CA LYS A 74 7.66 -5.79 3.01
C LYS A 74 7.46 -4.34 2.58
N ALA A 75 7.49 -4.07 1.27
CA ALA A 75 7.23 -2.74 0.72
C ALA A 75 5.80 -2.25 1.01
N ALA A 76 4.79 -3.12 0.84
CA ALA A 76 3.40 -2.81 1.15
C ALA A 76 3.22 -2.50 2.64
N GLY A 77 3.82 -3.31 3.53
CA GLY A 77 3.81 -3.05 4.98
C GLY A 77 4.51 -1.76 5.37
N TYR A 78 5.60 -1.39 4.69
CA TYR A 78 6.25 -0.10 4.92
C TYR A 78 5.36 1.08 4.48
N LEU A 79 4.72 0.96 3.32
CA LEU A 79 3.87 2.03 2.76
C LEU A 79 2.54 2.19 3.49
N SER A 80 1.99 1.11 4.07
CA SER A 80 0.74 1.15 4.83
C SER A 80 0.79 2.12 6.01
N LYS A 81 1.99 2.37 6.57
CA LYS A 81 2.23 3.43 7.56
C LYS A 81 1.75 4.81 7.07
N TYR A 82 2.03 5.16 5.82
CA TYR A 82 1.66 6.46 5.25
C TYR A 82 0.20 6.51 4.86
N VAL A 83 -0.36 5.38 4.43
CA VAL A 83 -1.82 5.24 4.24
C VAL A 83 -2.52 5.46 5.58
N ALA A 84 -2.05 4.84 6.67
CA ALA A 84 -2.60 4.96 8.01
C ALA A 84 -2.60 6.41 8.51
N LYS A 85 -1.50 7.16 8.31
CA LYS A 85 -1.43 8.59 8.65
C LYS A 85 -2.56 9.40 8.02
N SER A 86 -2.89 9.10 6.76
CA SER A 86 -3.97 9.84 6.08
C SER A 86 -5.32 9.71 6.80
N PHE A 87 -5.57 8.62 7.53
CA PHE A 87 -6.80 8.45 8.31
C PHE A 87 -6.81 9.27 9.61
N ALA A 88 -5.63 9.67 10.10
CA ALA A 88 -5.50 10.56 11.26
C ALA A 88 -5.58 12.05 10.90
N ASP A 89 -5.53 12.41 9.61
CA ASP A 89 -5.60 13.79 9.12
C ASP A 89 -6.87 14.52 9.60
N ASP A 90 -8.00 13.81 9.72
CA ASP A 90 -9.26 14.38 10.19
C ASP A 90 -9.15 14.89 11.65
N ALA A 91 -8.37 14.20 12.50
CA ALA A 91 -8.11 14.62 13.88
C ALA A 91 -7.21 15.86 13.96
N ALA A 92 -6.44 16.15 12.91
CA ALA A 92 -5.60 17.34 12.77
C ALA A 92 -6.31 18.52 12.10
N GLY A 93 -7.64 18.43 11.88
CA GLY A 93 -8.43 19.47 11.22
C GLY A 93 -8.32 19.49 9.70
N VAL A 94 -7.57 18.55 9.10
CA VAL A 94 -7.45 18.41 7.64
C VAL A 94 -8.59 17.53 7.15
N LYS A 95 -9.71 18.15 6.74
CA LYS A 95 -10.86 17.43 6.18
C LYS A 95 -10.52 16.88 4.80
N ARG A 96 -10.16 15.60 4.71
CA ARG A 96 -10.09 14.91 3.40
C ARG A 96 -11.48 14.41 3.02
N PRO A 97 -11.89 14.52 1.74
CA PRO A 97 -13.14 13.90 1.29
C PRO A 97 -13.11 12.38 1.59
N LYS A 98 -14.15 11.90 2.26
CA LYS A 98 -14.33 10.48 2.56
C LYS A 98 -14.51 9.71 1.24
N GLY A 99 -13.95 8.49 1.15
CA GLY A 99 -14.07 7.65 -0.04
C GLY A 99 -13.06 7.91 -1.17
N LEU A 100 -12.14 8.85 -1.02
CA LEU A 100 -11.02 9.01 -1.96
C LEU A 100 -9.89 8.02 -1.68
N HIS A 101 -9.34 7.49 -2.76
CA HIS A 101 -8.20 6.57 -2.74
C HIS A 101 -7.02 7.21 -1.98
N ARG A 102 -6.54 6.50 -0.95
CA ARG A 102 -5.41 6.94 -0.10
C ARG A 102 -4.06 6.52 -0.66
N PHE A 103 -4.09 5.69 -1.68
CA PHE A 103 -2.96 5.26 -2.47
C PHE A 103 -3.46 5.05 -3.90
N ASP A 104 -2.55 5.07 -4.84
CA ASP A 104 -2.85 4.72 -6.23
C ASP A 104 -1.80 3.74 -6.75
N VAL A 105 -2.10 3.09 -7.86
CA VAL A 105 -1.33 1.98 -8.41
C VAL A 105 -1.15 2.15 -9.91
N GLY A 106 -0.19 1.42 -10.47
CA GLY A 106 -0.03 1.37 -11.91
C GLY A 106 -1.31 0.90 -12.62
N GLU A 107 -1.60 1.51 -13.76
CA GLU A 107 -2.66 1.08 -14.65
C GLU A 107 -2.52 -0.41 -15.00
N GLY A 108 -3.58 -1.20 -14.77
CA GLY A 108 -3.56 -2.65 -14.95
C GLY A 108 -2.95 -3.46 -13.78
N PHE A 109 -2.47 -2.80 -12.72
CA PHE A 109 -1.85 -3.44 -11.55
C PHE A 109 -2.69 -3.34 -10.28
N ALA A 110 -3.98 -2.99 -10.40
CA ALA A 110 -4.90 -3.01 -9.27
C ALA A 110 -5.13 -4.47 -8.79
N PRO A 111 -5.16 -4.71 -7.46
CA PRO A 111 -5.52 -6.03 -6.93
C PRO A 111 -6.90 -6.45 -7.43
N THR A 112 -7.02 -7.71 -7.86
CA THR A 112 -8.32 -8.27 -8.24
C THR A 112 -9.08 -8.69 -6.99
N VAL A 113 -10.36 -8.31 -6.92
CA VAL A 113 -11.24 -8.74 -5.83
C VAL A 113 -11.58 -10.22 -6.03
N THR A 114 -11.09 -11.06 -5.13
CA THR A 114 -11.44 -12.48 -5.08
C THR A 114 -12.52 -12.70 -4.03
N ARG A 115 -13.64 -13.31 -4.42
CA ARG A 115 -14.74 -13.64 -3.50
C ARG A 115 -14.59 -15.07 -3.00
N LEU A 116 -14.55 -15.21 -1.69
CA LEU A 116 -14.56 -16.50 -0.98
C LEU A 116 -15.82 -16.57 -0.12
N THR A 117 -16.42 -17.75 0.00
CA THR A 117 -17.66 -17.96 0.76
C THR A 117 -17.57 -19.22 1.61
N ALA A 118 -18.12 -19.18 2.81
CA ALA A 118 -18.30 -20.32 3.69
C ALA A 118 -19.50 -20.06 4.62
N THR A 119 -19.93 -21.06 5.38
CA THR A 119 -21.02 -20.94 6.35
C THR A 119 -20.60 -20.25 7.65
N THR A 120 -19.30 -20.09 7.89
CA THR A 120 -18.73 -19.42 9.06
C THR A 120 -17.60 -18.49 8.67
N ALA A 121 -17.34 -17.49 9.51
CA ALA A 121 -16.24 -16.54 9.32
C ALA A 121 -14.87 -17.24 9.33
N ASP A 122 -14.66 -18.18 10.25
CA ASP A 122 -13.44 -18.99 10.29
C ASP A 122 -13.32 -19.91 9.06
N GLY A 123 -14.44 -20.38 8.50
CA GLY A 123 -14.46 -21.12 7.25
C GLY A 123 -13.97 -20.28 6.07
N VAL A 124 -14.38 -19.00 5.98
CA VAL A 124 -13.86 -18.08 4.95
C VAL A 124 -12.37 -17.83 5.15
N LEU A 125 -11.93 -17.67 6.41
CA LEU A 125 -10.52 -17.44 6.71
C LEU A 125 -9.66 -18.67 6.37
N ALA A 126 -10.14 -19.89 6.65
CA ALA A 126 -9.45 -21.12 6.26
C ALA A 126 -9.24 -21.22 4.75
N ARG A 127 -10.27 -20.88 3.95
CA ARG A 127 -10.15 -20.80 2.48
C ARG A 127 -9.17 -19.73 2.04
N ALA A 128 -9.15 -18.58 2.71
CA ALA A 128 -8.16 -17.55 2.44
C ALA A 128 -6.72 -18.04 2.73
N CYS A 129 -6.51 -18.80 3.81
CA CYS A 129 -5.23 -19.41 4.12
C CYS A 129 -4.77 -20.41 3.05
N GLU A 130 -5.68 -21.20 2.47
CA GLU A 130 -5.38 -22.08 1.33
C GLU A 130 -4.86 -21.29 0.13
N VAL A 131 -5.54 -20.19 -0.23
CA VAL A 131 -5.12 -19.29 -1.34
C VAL A 131 -3.78 -18.62 -1.04
N MET A 132 -3.56 -18.21 0.20
CA MET A 132 -2.36 -17.47 0.62
C MET A 132 -1.18 -18.40 0.95
N GLY A 133 -1.41 -19.71 1.07
CA GLY A 133 -0.40 -20.72 1.36
C GLY A 133 0.12 -20.73 2.80
N ALA A 134 -0.52 -20.00 3.72
CA ALA A 134 -0.07 -19.85 5.10
C ALA A 134 -1.21 -19.40 6.03
N ALA A 135 -1.00 -19.55 7.34
CA ALA A 135 -1.82 -18.88 8.34
C ALA A 135 -1.50 -17.36 8.38
N PRO A 136 -2.48 -16.49 8.72
CA PRO A 136 -2.22 -15.06 8.85
C PRO A 136 -1.29 -14.80 10.04
N ALA A 137 -0.32 -13.91 9.85
CA ALA A 137 0.56 -13.43 10.92
C ALA A 137 -0.15 -12.44 11.85
N LEU A 138 -1.12 -11.69 11.32
CA LEU A 138 -1.96 -10.76 12.07
C LEU A 138 -3.42 -10.97 11.70
N ARG A 139 -4.29 -10.88 12.70
CA ARG A 139 -5.74 -10.91 12.55
C ARG A 139 -6.34 -9.86 13.47
N TRP A 140 -7.36 -9.18 12.96
CA TRP A 140 -8.25 -8.33 13.74
C TRP A 140 -9.69 -8.71 13.44
N ASN A 141 -10.51 -8.76 14.48
CA ASN A 141 -11.94 -8.99 14.37
C ASN A 141 -12.69 -7.81 14.97
N SER A 142 -13.72 -7.33 14.28
CA SER A 142 -14.58 -6.28 14.80
C SER A 142 -15.25 -6.63 16.12
N ALA A 143 -15.42 -7.93 16.41
CA ALA A 143 -15.95 -8.40 17.69
C ALA A 143 -15.03 -8.08 18.89
N ASP A 144 -13.72 -7.89 18.65
CA ASP A 144 -12.75 -7.55 19.69
C ASP A 144 -12.71 -6.04 19.98
N ALA A 145 -13.48 -5.24 19.24
CA ALA A 145 -13.58 -3.80 19.39
C ALA A 145 -14.95 -3.42 19.98
N GLU A 146 -14.99 -3.15 21.29
CA GLU A 146 -16.23 -2.83 22.02
C GLU A 146 -17.04 -1.69 21.40
N GLU A 147 -16.36 -0.70 20.81
CA GLU A 147 -16.97 0.48 20.18
C GLU A 147 -17.37 0.28 18.71
N TRP A 148 -17.24 -0.93 18.15
CA TRP A 148 -17.54 -1.17 16.75
C TRP A 148 -19.05 -1.13 16.46
N ARG A 149 -19.47 -0.19 15.61
CA ARG A 149 -20.88 0.00 15.19
C ARG A 149 -21.15 -0.39 13.74
N GLY A 150 -20.15 -0.94 13.04
CA GLY A 150 -20.27 -1.34 11.64
C GLY A 150 -20.75 -2.78 11.46
N ALA A 151 -20.86 -3.23 10.20
CA ALA A 151 -21.05 -4.65 9.90
C ALA A 151 -19.87 -5.49 10.43
N PRO A 152 -20.09 -6.77 10.79
CA PRO A 152 -18.99 -7.66 11.20
C PRO A 152 -17.88 -7.71 10.15
N ALA A 153 -16.65 -7.52 10.59
CA ALA A 153 -15.49 -7.44 9.72
C ALA A 153 -14.30 -8.20 10.32
N ILE A 154 -13.59 -8.91 9.47
CA ILE A 154 -12.30 -9.53 9.80
C ILE A 154 -11.27 -8.95 8.85
N TRP A 155 -10.16 -8.48 9.41
CA TRP A 155 -8.96 -8.15 8.68
C TRP A 155 -7.88 -9.15 9.03
N ALA A 156 -7.13 -9.61 8.02
CA ALA A 156 -6.05 -10.55 8.20
C ALA A 156 -4.88 -10.20 7.27
N GLN A 157 -3.66 -10.45 7.72
CA GLN A 157 -2.43 -10.22 6.97
C GLN A 157 -1.54 -11.45 7.02
N TRP A 158 -1.00 -11.82 5.86
CA TRP A 158 -0.01 -12.88 5.67
C TRP A 158 1.37 -12.26 5.39
N VAL A 159 2.42 -12.94 5.86
CA VAL A 159 3.83 -12.59 5.60
C VAL A 159 4.41 -13.43 4.47
#